data_AF-A0A533QEE4-F1
#
_entry.id   AF-A0A533QEE4-F1
#
_cell.length_a   1.000
_cell.length_b   1.000
_cell.length_c   1.000
_cell.angle_alpha   90.00
_cell.angle_beta   90.00
_cell.angle_gamma   90.00
#
_symmetry.space_group_name_H-M   'P 1'
#
loop_
_entity.id
_entity.type
_entity.pdbx_description
1 polymer ?
#
loop_
_entity_poly.entity_id
_entity_poly.type
_entity_poly.pdbx_seq_one_letter_code
_entity_poly.pdbx_strand_id
1 'polypeptide(L)' 'MTKERYGYLLYAYAFMENHYYLFLEASKANISQIMQTINTSYTVYINNRHKRFGRVF' A
#
# COMPACT_ATOMS: atom_id res chain seq x y z
N MET A 1 1.35 -12.02 7.03
CA MET A 1 2.63 -11.41 7.44
C MET A 1 2.56 -9.87 7.58
N THR A 2 2.03 -9.08 6.64
CA THR A 2 2.01 -7.60 6.77
C THR A 2 0.95 -7.05 7.74
N LYS A 3 -0.23 -7.67 7.84
CA LYS A 3 -1.30 -7.29 8.80
C LYS A 3 -0.84 -7.42 10.26
N GLU A 4 -0.17 -8.52 10.58
CA GLU A 4 0.36 -8.78 11.94
C GLU A 4 1.56 -7.88 12.29
N ARG A 5 2.40 -7.54 11.31
CA ARG A 5 3.64 -6.77 11.54
C ARG A 5 3.41 -5.32 11.99
N TYR A 6 2.27 -4.74 11.62
CA TYR A 6 1.95 -3.34 11.90
C TYR A 6 0.64 -3.17 12.67
N GLY A 7 -0.11 -4.26 12.93
CA GLY A 7 -1.38 -4.18 13.64
C GLY A 7 -2.41 -3.28 12.97
N TYR A 8 -2.47 -3.30 11.62
CA TYR A 8 -3.51 -2.58 10.89
C TYR A 8 -4.54 -3.53 10.29
N LEU A 9 -5.80 -3.09 10.34
CA LEU A 9 -6.94 -3.75 9.74
C LEU A 9 -7.37 -2.93 8.52
N LEU A 10 -7.42 -3.56 7.35
CA LEU A 10 -8.00 -2.97 6.15
C LEU A 10 -9.46 -3.43 6.05
N TYR A 11 -10.40 -2.50 6.17
CA TYR A 11 -11.83 -2.76 6.10
C TYR A 11 -12.34 -2.72 4.67
N ALA A 12 -11.88 -1.76 3.88
CA ALA A 12 -12.29 -1.59 2.49
C ALA A 12 -11.18 -0.96 1.66
N TYR A 13 -11.22 -1.21 0.35
CA TYR A 13 -10.36 -0.56 -0.63
C TYR A 13 -11.14 -0.28 -1.91
N ALA A 14 -10.81 0.82 -2.58
CA ALA A 14 -11.30 1.15 -3.90
C ALA A 14 -10.11 1.52 -4.78
N PHE A 15 -10.00 0.88 -5.94
CA PHE A 15 -8.93 1.11 -6.90
C PHE A 15 -9.52 1.75 -8.16
N MET A 16 -9.08 2.96 -8.49
CA MET A 16 -9.45 3.67 -9.71
C MET A 16 -8.21 3.84 -10.58
N GLU A 17 -8.41 4.29 -11.83
CA GLU A 17 -7.32 4.43 -12.80
C GLU A 17 -6.25 5.44 -12.38
N ASN A 18 -6.64 6.48 -11.62
CA ASN A 18 -5.77 7.59 -11.23
C ASN A 18 -5.43 7.66 -9.74
N HIS A 19 -6.20 7.00 -8.87
CA HIS A 19 -5.94 6.98 -7.43
C HIS A 19 -6.61 5.77 -6.77
N TYR A 20 -6.29 5.56 -5.50
CA TYR A 20 -6.89 4.50 -4.71
C TYR A 20 -7.28 5.05 -3.33
N TYR A 21 -8.31 4.46 -2.74
CA TYR A 21 -8.73 4.72 -1.37
C TYR A 21 -8.55 3.46 -0.53
N LEU A 22 -7.99 3.62 0.66
CA LEU A 22 -7.87 2.56 1.66
C LEU A 22 -8.57 3.01 2.92
N PHE A 23 -9.54 2.22 3.38
CA PHE A 23 -10.16 2.40 4.68
C PHE A 23 -9.53 1.42 5.65
N LEU A 24 -8.61 1.91 6.48
CA LEU A 24 -7.82 1.10 7.40
C LEU A 24 -7.83 1.70 8.81
N GLU A 25 -7.81 0.82 9.82
CA GLU A 25 -7.51 1.17 11.21
C GLU A 25 -6.05 0.83 11.49
N ALA A 26 -5.32 1.80 12.05
CA ALA A 26 -3.96 1.61 12.51
C ALA A 26 -3.95 1.66 14.05
N SER A 27 -4.02 0.49 14.69
CA SER A 27 -4.18 0.40 16.15
C SER A 27 -2.91 0.80 16.93
N LYS A 28 -1.71 0.58 16.36
CA LYS A 28 -0.42 0.86 17.02
C LYS A 28 0.67 1.41 16.10
N ALA A 29 0.52 1.33 14.78
CA ALA A 29 1.55 1.73 13.82
C ALA A 29 1.29 3.13 13.25
N ASN A 30 2.38 3.82 12.92
CA ASN A 30 2.32 5.10 12.23
C ASN A 30 1.74 4.89 10.81
N ILE A 31 0.62 5.56 10.52
CA ILE A 31 -0.06 5.51 9.21
C ILE A 31 0.94 5.76 8.06
N SER A 32 1.90 6.67 8.24
CA SER A 32 2.93 6.95 7.23
C SER A 32 3.78 5.73 6.89
N GLN A 33 4.17 4.91 7.88
CA GLN A 33 4.95 3.69 7.65
C GLN A 33 4.14 2.61 6.92
N ILE A 34 2.85 2.49 7.25
CA ILE A 34 1.93 1.58 6.56
C ILE A 34 1.81 2.01 5.08
N MET A 35 1.54 3.29 4.85
CA MET A 35 1.40 3.84 3.50
C MET A 35 2.71 3.72 2.69
N GLN A 36 3.86 3.97 3.31
CA GLN A 36 5.16 3.78 2.65
C GLN A 36 5.37 2.33 2.20
N THR A 37 5.01 1.36 3.04
CA THR A 37 5.12 -0.07 2.74
C THR A 37 4.20 -0.47 1.58
N ILE A 38 2.96 0.03 1.60
CA ILE A 38 1.97 -0.22 0.55
C ILE A 38 2.44 0.38 -0.78
N ASN A 39 2.84 1.66 -0.79
CA ASN A 39 3.33 2.35 -1.99
C ASN A 39 4.56 1.68 -2.60
N THR A 40 5.51 1.26 -1.76
CA THR A 40 6.72 0.56 -2.22
C THR A 40 6.37 -0.79 -2.83
N SER A 41 5.54 -1.58 -2.15
CA SER A 41 5.11 -2.89 -2.63
C SER A 41 4.36 -2.79 -3.97
N TYR A 42 3.49 -1.80 -4.09
CA TYR A 42 2.73 -1.56 -5.30
C TYR A 42 3.62 -1.05 -6.46
N THR A 43 4.58 -0.16 -6.16
CA THR A 43 5.58 0.29 -7.15
C THR A 43 6.38 -0.88 -7.70
N VAL A 44 6.86 -1.77 -6.83
CA VAL A 44 7.59 -2.99 -7.24
C VAL A 44 6.70 -3.90 -8.09
N TYR A 45 5.45 -4.12 -7.67
CA TYR A 45 4.50 -4.95 -8.43
C TYR A 45 4.26 -4.41 -9.85
N ILE A 46 4.00 -3.11 -10.00
CA ILE A 46 3.76 -2.48 -11.30
C ILE A 46 5.01 -2.50 -12.18
N ASN A 47 6.17 -2.16 -11.61
CA ASN A 47 7.43 -2.19 -12.33
C ASN A 47 7.75 -3.60 -12.85
N ASN A 48 7.56 -4.64 -12.02
CA ASN A 48 7.76 -6.02 -12.45
C ASN A 48 6.72 -6.45 -13.50
N ARG A 49 5.44 -6.13 -13.30
CA ARG A 49 4.36 -6.50 -14.22
C ARG A 49 4.54 -5.88 -15.61
N HIS A 50 5.01 -4.63 -15.66
CA HIS A 50 5.18 -3.88 -16.91
C HIS A 50 6.63 -3.86 -17.42
N LYS A 51 7.56 -4.55 -16.77
CA LYS A 51 9.01 -4.54 -17.07
C LYS A 51 9.58 -3.12 -17.14
N ARG A 52 9.14 -2.25 -16.23
CA ARG A 52 9.58 -0.85 -16.12
C ARG A 52 10.40 -0.68 -14.84
N PHE A 53 11.20 0.39 -14.79
CA PHE A 53 11.93 0.81 -13.59
C PHE A 53 11.63 2.28 -13.33
N GLY A 54 11.37 2.65 -12.07
CA GLY A 54 11.09 4.04 -11.69
C GLY A 54 10.10 4.18 -10.54
N ARG A 55 9.87 5.43 -10.10
CA ARG A 55 8.84 5.76 -9.11
C ARG A 55 7.47 5.80 -9.78
N VAL A 56 6.50 5.14 -9.16
CA VAL A 56 5.08 5.24 -9.51
C VAL A 56 4.36 6.19 -8.53
N PHE A 57 4.89 6.33 -7.31
CA PHE A 57 4.42 7.21 -6.23
C PHE A 57 5.58 8.00 -5.64
#